data_AF-K1S0K7-F1
#
_entry.id   AF-K1S0K7-F1
#
_cell.length_a   1.000
_cell.length_b   1.000
_cell.length_c   1.000
_cell.angle_alpha   90.00
_cell.angle_beta   90.00
_cell.angle_gamma   90.00
#
_symmetry.space_group_name_H-M   'P 1'
#
loop_
_entity.id
_entity.type
_entity.pdbx_description
1 polymer ?
#
loop_
_entity_poly.entity_id
_entity_poly.type
_entity_poly.pdbx_seq_one_letter_code
_entity_poly.pdbx_strand_id
1 'polypeptide(L)'
;HSSDNTLVEELRSAVSLNAEQDVSLISERRKLPHYNELADIRDRIISMPNKMPKLSEVSRKMCVSEGHFRLIYRQCFDVSYNRDCINSRVMKACYLLYSTAMSIYATAVSCGYDDEKFFSRQFRQVTGFSPAEYRKKILQ
;
A
#
# COMPACT_ATOMS: atom_id res chain seq x y z
N HIS A 1 -25.57 -30.00 14.42
CA HIS A 1 -24.69 -29.63 15.55
C HIS A 1 -23.26 -30.18 15.40
N SER A 2 -23.01 -31.38 14.84
CA SER A 2 -21.63 -31.88 14.64
C SER A 2 -20.95 -31.46 13.32
N SER A 3 -21.68 -31.04 12.26
CA SER A 3 -21.05 -30.69 10.97
C SER A 3 -20.56 -29.23 10.86
N ASP A 4 -21.02 -28.33 11.73
CA ASP A 4 -20.54 -26.94 11.76
C ASP A 4 -19.15 -26.82 12.39
N ASN A 5 -18.80 -27.73 13.30
CA ASN A 5 -17.52 -27.67 14.01
C ASN A 5 -16.35 -28.13 13.12
N THR A 6 -16.58 -29.12 12.26
CA THR A 6 -15.58 -29.60 11.28
C THR A 6 -15.23 -28.53 10.27
N LEU A 7 -16.21 -27.78 9.75
CA LEU A 7 -15.96 -26.74 8.75
C LEU A 7 -15.20 -25.54 9.36
N VAL A 8 -15.50 -25.21 10.62
CA VAL A 8 -14.75 -24.20 11.38
C VAL A 8 -13.31 -24.66 11.68
N GLU A 9 -13.11 -25.94 12.01
CA GLU A 9 -11.78 -26.53 12.22
C GLU A 9 -10.96 -26.56 10.92
N GLU A 10 -11.57 -26.95 9.80
CA GLU A 10 -10.96 -26.91 8.46
C GLU A 10 -10.54 -25.49 8.07
N LEU A 11 -11.42 -24.50 8.28
CA LEU A 11 -11.11 -23.09 8.03
C LEU A 11 -9.97 -22.57 8.92
N ARG A 12 -9.98 -22.91 10.22
CA ARG A 12 -8.89 -22.54 11.14
C ARG A 12 -7.56 -23.16 10.72
N SER A 13 -7.58 -24.43 10.32
CA SER A 13 -6.41 -25.13 9.82
C SER A 13 -5.88 -24.48 8.54
N ALA A 14 -6.77 -24.16 7.57
CA ALA A 14 -6.39 -23.51 6.32
C ALA A 14 -5.82 -22.10 6.53
N VAL A 15 -6.41 -21.30 7.42
CA VAL A 15 -5.88 -19.97 7.78
C VAL A 15 -4.50 -20.09 8.43
N SER A 16 -4.30 -21.08 9.31
CA SER A 16 -3.01 -21.32 9.98
C SER A 16 -1.93 -21.73 8.98
N LEU A 17 -2.25 -22.66 8.06
CA LEU A 17 -1.34 -23.08 6.99
C LEU A 17 -0.96 -21.91 6.06
N ASN A 18 -1.92 -21.07 5.67
CA ASN A 18 -1.64 -19.89 4.86
C ASN A 18 -0.72 -18.90 5.60
N ALA A 19 -0.93 -18.70 6.90
CA ALA A 19 -0.08 -17.82 7.69
C ALA A 19 1.36 -18.35 7.78
N GLU A 20 1.55 -19.66 7.98
CA GLU A 20 2.88 -20.29 7.98
C GLU A 20 3.58 -20.14 6.62
N GLN A 21 2.83 -20.36 5.53
CA GLN A 21 3.34 -20.24 4.17
C GLN A 21 3.72 -18.79 3.84
N ASP A 22 2.90 -17.82 4.26
CA ASP A 22 3.20 -16.39 4.13
C ASP A 22 4.45 -15.99 4.92
N VAL A 23 4.60 -16.46 6.16
CA VAL A 23 5.81 -16.22 6.97
C VAL A 23 7.05 -16.79 6.27
N SER A 24 6.96 -18.00 5.73
CA SER A 24 8.05 -18.63 4.96
C SER A 24 8.40 -17.78 3.73
N LEU A 25 7.42 -17.35 2.94
CA LEU A 25 7.63 -16.52 1.75
C LEU A 25 8.25 -15.16 2.10
N ILE A 26 7.80 -14.52 3.18
CA ILE A 26 8.40 -13.27 3.68
C ILE A 26 9.87 -13.50 4.06
N SER A 27 10.18 -14.62 4.72
CA SER A 27 11.54 -14.94 5.13
C SER A 27 12.46 -15.16 3.91
N GLU A 28 11.98 -15.79 2.84
CA GLU A 28 12.74 -15.97 1.61
C GLU A 28 12.94 -14.65 0.85
N ARG A 29 11.92 -13.80 0.79
CA ARG A 29 12.02 -12.47 0.16
C ARG A 29 13.07 -11.59 0.86
N ARG A 30 13.22 -11.69 2.19
CA ARG A 30 14.24 -10.98 2.96
C ARG A 30 15.68 -11.36 2.61
N LYS A 31 15.89 -12.52 1.96
CA LYS A 31 17.20 -12.97 1.48
C LYS A 31 17.54 -12.44 0.07
N LEU A 32 16.58 -11.80 -0.61
CA LEU A 32 16.80 -11.30 -1.97
C LEU A 32 17.83 -10.17 -1.99
N PRO A 33 18.60 -10.03 -3.09
CA PRO A 33 19.51 -8.91 -3.26
C PRO A 33 18.79 -7.57 -3.11
N HIS A 34 19.46 -6.60 -2.49
CA HIS A 34 18.96 -5.24 -2.28
C HIS A 34 17.70 -5.12 -1.39
N TYR A 35 17.28 -6.18 -0.69
CA TYR A 35 16.06 -6.15 0.11
C TYR A 35 16.07 -5.02 1.15
N ASN A 36 17.17 -4.84 1.87
CA ASN A 36 17.26 -3.83 2.94
C ASN A 36 17.15 -2.41 2.38
N GLU A 37 17.87 -2.12 1.30
CA GLU A 37 17.82 -0.80 0.64
C GLU A 37 16.43 -0.50 0.06
N LEU A 38 15.79 -1.52 -0.52
CA LEU A 38 14.41 -1.42 -1.00
C LEU A 38 13.41 -1.26 0.14
N ALA A 39 13.66 -1.89 1.30
CA ALA A 39 12.82 -1.76 2.49
C ALA A 39 12.92 -0.35 3.08
N ASP A 40 14.12 0.23 3.17
CA ASP A 40 14.31 1.62 3.59
C ASP A 40 13.56 2.60 2.67
N ILE A 41 13.60 2.35 1.36
CA ILE A 41 12.83 3.14 0.39
C ILE A 41 11.33 2.99 0.66
N ARG A 42 10.85 1.76 0.87
CA ARG A 42 9.44 1.46 1.13
C ARG A 42 8.94 2.08 2.44
N ASP A 43 9.74 2.02 3.50
CA ASP A 43 9.43 2.66 4.78
C ASP A 43 9.27 4.17 4.63
N ARG A 44 10.07 4.80 3.76
CA ARG A 44 9.91 6.22 3.42
C ARG A 44 8.62 6.51 2.66
N ILE A 45 8.21 5.64 1.73
CA ILE A 45 6.95 5.76 0.99
C ILE A 45 5.76 5.69 1.96
N ILE A 46 5.81 4.79 2.94
CA ILE A 46 4.75 4.57 3.93
C ILE A 46 4.70 5.71 4.95
N SER A 47 5.85 6.13 5.48
CA SER A 47 5.92 7.17 6.52
C SER A 47 5.68 8.60 5.99
N MET A 48 6.04 8.87 4.73
CA MET A 48 5.98 10.22 4.14
C MET A 48 5.33 10.23 2.74
N PRO A 49 4.05 9.85 2.62
CA PRO A 49 3.43 9.63 1.30
C PRO A 49 3.25 10.91 0.47
N ASN A 50 3.31 12.09 1.09
CA ASN A 50 3.28 13.38 0.40
C ASN A 50 4.63 13.81 -0.18
N LYS A 51 5.74 13.13 0.16
CA LYS A 51 7.10 13.44 -0.30
C LYS A 51 7.76 12.18 -0.89
N MET A 52 7.06 11.53 -1.80
CA MET A 52 7.56 10.32 -2.45
C MET A 52 8.68 10.65 -3.43
N PRO A 53 9.80 9.91 -3.38
CA PRO A 53 10.86 10.10 -4.35
C PRO A 53 10.38 9.65 -5.74
N LYS A 54 10.93 10.27 -6.78
CA LYS A 54 10.66 9.82 -8.16
C LYS A 54 11.35 8.48 -8.40
N LEU A 55 10.79 7.68 -9.29
CA LEU A 55 11.40 6.40 -9.69
C LEU A 55 12.85 6.59 -10.14
N SER A 56 13.12 7.66 -10.90
CA SER A 56 14.46 8.02 -11.37
C SER A 56 15.44 8.39 -10.26
N GLU A 57 14.95 8.89 -9.12
CA GLU A 57 15.77 9.22 -7.95
C GLU A 57 16.19 7.95 -7.20
N VAL A 58 15.23 7.05 -6.95
CA VAL A 58 15.51 5.79 -6.24
C VAL A 58 16.34 4.83 -7.09
N SER A 59 16.11 4.76 -8.40
CA SER A 59 16.90 3.91 -9.29
C SER A 59 18.35 4.41 -9.40
N ARG A 60 18.56 5.73 -9.49
CA ARG A 60 19.89 6.34 -9.50
C ARG A 60 20.63 6.10 -8.20
N LYS A 61 19.97 6.26 -7.05
CA LYS A 61 20.56 6.00 -5.73
C LYS A 61 21.04 4.55 -5.60
N MET A 62 20.31 3.62 -6.21
CA MET A 62 20.62 2.19 -6.23
C MET A 62 21.62 1.78 -7.34
N CYS A 63 22.05 2.71 -8.21
CA CYS A 63 22.90 2.42 -9.37
C CYS A 63 22.29 1.37 -10.32
N VAL A 64 20.97 1.35 -10.48
CA VAL A 64 20.25 0.43 -11.38
C VAL A 64 19.38 1.18 -12.38
N SER A 65 19.02 0.53 -13.49
CA SER A 65 18.02 1.08 -14.40
C SER A 65 16.64 1.11 -13.76
N GLU A 66 15.75 1.99 -14.21
CA GLU A 66 14.36 2.03 -13.72
C GLU A 66 13.61 0.71 -13.94
N GLY A 67 13.90 0.02 -15.06
CA GLY A 67 13.32 -1.29 -15.37
C GLY A 67 13.78 -2.36 -14.38
N HIS A 68 15.08 -2.40 -14.09
CA HIS A 68 15.63 -3.34 -13.12
C HIS A 68 15.12 -3.05 -11.71
N PHE A 69 15.04 -1.77 -11.32
CA PHE A 69 14.44 -1.35 -10.05
C PHE A 69 13.01 -1.88 -9.88
N ARG A 70 12.14 -1.71 -10.88
CA ARG A 70 10.75 -2.21 -10.82
C ARG A 70 10.70 -3.73 -10.65
N LEU A 71 11.61 -4.45 -11.31
CA LEU A 71 11.71 -5.90 -11.23
C LEU A 71 12.05 -6.34 -9.80
N ILE A 72 13.18 -5.86 -9.25
CA ILE A 72 13.66 -6.28 -7.93
C ILE A 72 12.73 -5.80 -6.81
N TYR A 73 12.12 -4.62 -6.95
CA TYR A 73 11.12 -4.11 -5.99
C TYR A 73 9.90 -5.05 -5.94
N ARG A 74 9.38 -5.46 -7.11
CA ARG A 74 8.23 -6.37 -7.16
C ARG A 74 8.57 -7.77 -6.63
N GLN A 75 9.79 -8.26 -6.86
CA GLN A 75 10.25 -9.53 -6.30
C GLN A 75 10.30 -9.49 -4.76
N CYS A 76 10.75 -8.38 -4.19
CA CYS A 76 10.85 -8.22 -2.74
C CYS A 76 9.48 -8.04 -2.05
N PHE A 77 8.56 -7.31 -2.66
CA PHE A 77 7.35 -6.83 -1.98
C PHE A 77 6.03 -7.28 -2.59
N ASP A 78 6.08 -7.98 -3.73
CA ASP A 78 4.90 -8.47 -4.47
C ASP A 78 3.92 -7.36 -4.89
N VAL A 79 4.43 -6.15 -5.01
CA VAL A 79 3.68 -4.97 -5.40
C VAL A 79 4.61 -4.06 -6.19
N SER A 80 4.07 -3.35 -7.17
CA SER A 80 4.88 -2.38 -7.91
C SER A 80 5.15 -1.14 -7.06
N TYR A 81 6.31 -0.52 -7.26
CA TYR A 81 6.68 0.76 -6.65
C TYR A 81 5.56 1.81 -6.76
N ASN A 82 5.01 1.99 -7.96
CA ASN A 82 3.94 2.96 -8.19
C ASN A 82 2.66 2.60 -7.41
N ARG A 83 2.34 1.30 -7.28
CA ARG A 83 1.15 0.87 -6.55
C ARG A 83 1.32 1.11 -5.04
N ASP A 84 2.49 0.84 -4.48
CA ASP A 84 2.80 1.22 -3.09
C ASP A 84 2.70 2.72 -2.88
N CYS A 85 3.23 3.52 -3.80
CA CYS A 85 3.10 4.97 -3.76
C CYS A 85 1.62 5.42 -3.72
N ILE A 86 0.79 4.86 -4.59
CA ILE A 86 -0.64 5.18 -4.63
C ILE A 86 -1.34 4.73 -3.36
N ASN A 87 -1.08 3.50 -2.91
CA ASN A 87 -1.71 2.92 -1.72
C ASN A 87 -1.38 3.74 -0.47
N SER A 88 -0.12 4.10 -0.24
CA SER A 88 0.27 4.88 0.95
C SER A 88 -0.37 6.28 0.95
N ARG A 89 -0.51 6.92 -0.22
CA ARG A 89 -1.24 8.20 -0.32
C ARG A 89 -2.72 8.04 0.00
N VAL A 90 -3.35 7.00 -0.53
CA VAL A 90 -4.78 6.73 -0.27
C VAL A 90 -5.01 6.35 1.20
N MET A 91 -4.13 5.56 1.81
CA MET A 91 -4.24 5.23 3.24
C MET A 91 -4.15 6.49 4.12
N LYS A 92 -3.23 7.41 3.82
CA LYS A 92 -3.18 8.71 4.51
C LYS A 92 -4.46 9.52 4.27
N ALA A 93 -4.98 9.52 3.04
CA ALA A 93 -6.24 10.21 2.74
C ALA A 93 -7.41 9.63 3.54
N CYS A 94 -7.54 8.30 3.62
CA CYS A 94 -8.55 7.64 4.45
C CYS A 94 -8.45 8.08 5.91
N TYR A 95 -7.24 8.08 6.47
CA TYR A 95 -7.00 8.56 7.82
C TYR A 95 -7.43 10.03 8.01
N LEU A 96 -7.06 10.93 7.10
CA LEU A 96 -7.44 12.34 7.18
C LEU A 96 -8.94 12.56 7.00
N LEU A 97 -9.59 11.83 6.09
CA LEU A 97 -11.03 11.91 5.86
C LEU A 97 -11.83 11.45 7.08
N TYR A 98 -11.28 10.49 7.84
CA TYR A 98 -11.86 9.95 9.06
C TYR A 98 -11.61 10.85 10.28
N SER A 99 -10.37 11.26 10.49
CA SER A 99 -9.92 11.94 11.72
C SER A 99 -10.11 13.45 11.71
N THR A 100 -10.46 14.05 10.56
CA THR A 100 -10.52 15.52 10.43
C THR A 100 -11.72 15.99 9.59
N ALA A 101 -12.05 17.28 9.73
CA ALA A 101 -13.05 17.97 8.90
C ALA A 101 -12.45 18.65 7.65
N MET A 102 -11.22 18.32 7.24
CA MET A 102 -10.55 18.96 6.10
C MET A 102 -11.38 18.86 4.81
N SER A 103 -11.30 19.85 3.91
CA SER A 103 -11.93 19.72 2.60
C SER A 103 -11.28 18.58 1.79
N ILE A 104 -11.99 18.08 0.78
CA ILE A 104 -11.45 17.05 -0.13
C ILE A 104 -10.20 17.57 -0.84
N TYR A 105 -10.22 18.83 -1.30
CA TYR A 105 -9.06 19.56 -1.82
C TYR A 105 -7.87 19.56 -0.84
N ALA A 106 -8.06 20.02 0.40
CA ALA A 106 -6.98 20.12 1.38
C ALA A 106 -6.42 18.73 1.75
N THR A 107 -7.28 17.70 1.75
CA THR A 107 -6.88 16.30 1.93
C THR A 107 -5.99 15.83 0.78
N ALA A 108 -6.36 16.14 -0.47
CA ALA A 108 -5.58 15.79 -1.67
C ALA A 108 -4.17 16.41 -1.60
N VAL A 109 -4.08 17.71 -1.32
CA VAL A 109 -2.81 18.44 -1.16
C VAL A 109 -1.96 17.82 -0.05
N SER A 110 -2.57 17.50 1.10
CA SER A 110 -1.87 16.87 2.24
C SER A 110 -1.34 15.47 1.93
N CYS A 111 -1.89 14.80 0.92
CA CYS A 111 -1.44 13.50 0.42
C CYS A 111 -0.46 13.62 -0.76
N GLY A 112 -0.07 14.84 -1.15
CA GLY A 112 0.89 15.08 -2.24
C GLY A 112 0.29 15.01 -3.64
N TYR A 113 -0.99 15.35 -3.78
CA TYR A 113 -1.64 15.53 -5.09
C TYR A 113 -1.83 17.02 -5.39
N ASP A 114 -1.44 17.43 -6.59
CA ASP A 114 -1.64 18.80 -7.08
C ASP A 114 -3.03 18.99 -7.72
N ASP A 115 -3.66 17.90 -8.15
CA ASP A 115 -4.99 17.87 -8.78
C ASP A 115 -5.96 17.01 -7.99
N GLU A 116 -6.99 17.65 -7.42
CA GLU A 116 -8.08 17.01 -6.67
C GLU A 116 -8.89 16.02 -7.52
N LYS A 117 -9.08 16.29 -8.81
CA LYS A 117 -9.81 15.38 -9.71
C LYS A 117 -9.00 14.11 -9.94
N PHE A 118 -7.69 14.23 -10.15
CA PHE A 118 -6.81 13.07 -10.27
C PHE A 118 -6.77 12.27 -8.96
N PHE A 119 -6.63 12.95 -7.82
CA PHE A 119 -6.74 12.34 -6.49
C PHE A 119 -8.04 11.55 -6.35
N SER A 120 -9.19 12.16 -6.66
CA SER A 120 -10.50 11.52 -6.49
C SER A 120 -10.67 10.28 -7.37
N ARG A 121 -10.14 10.30 -8.60
CA ARG A 121 -10.13 9.12 -9.49
C ARG A 121 -9.27 7.99 -8.91
N GLN A 122 -8.05 8.30 -8.48
CA GLN A 122 -7.14 7.32 -7.87
C GLN A 122 -7.69 6.75 -6.55
N PHE A 123 -8.22 7.62 -5.69
CA PHE A 123 -8.84 7.24 -4.43
C PHE A 123 -10.00 6.26 -4.66
N ARG A 124 -10.87 6.55 -5.64
CA ARG A 124 -11.96 5.65 -6.03
C ARG A 124 -11.47 4.33 -6.62
N GLN A 125 -10.42 4.35 -7.43
CA GLN A 125 -9.83 3.13 -7.98
C GLN A 125 -9.29 2.20 -6.89
N VAL A 126 -8.79 2.75 -5.78
CA VAL A 126 -8.24 1.97 -4.67
C VAL A 126 -9.32 1.55 -3.67
N THR A 127 -10.26 2.43 -3.33
CA THR A 127 -11.24 2.21 -2.24
C THR A 127 -12.62 1.76 -2.72
N GLY A 128 -12.94 1.93 -4.00
CA GLY A 128 -14.28 1.74 -4.56
C GLY A 128 -15.21 2.96 -4.41
N PHE A 129 -14.85 3.95 -3.60
CA PHE A 129 -15.68 5.13 -3.29
C PHE A 129 -14.96 6.43 -3.64
N SER A 130 -15.70 7.48 -4.00
CA SER A 130 -15.11 8.83 -4.00
C SER A 130 -14.73 9.25 -2.57
N PRO A 131 -13.79 10.21 -2.39
CA PRO A 131 -13.45 10.73 -1.07
C PRO A 131 -14.66 11.23 -0.26
N ALA A 132 -15.61 11.89 -0.93
CA ALA A 132 -16.83 12.40 -0.28
C ALA A 132 -17.77 11.28 0.15
N GLU A 133 -17.98 10.27 -0.70
CA GLU A 133 -18.79 9.09 -0.35
C GLU A 133 -18.15 8.30 0.80
N TYR A 134 -16.82 8.13 0.77
CA TYR A 134 -16.06 7.46 1.80
C TYR A 134 -16.23 8.14 3.16
N ARG A 135 -16.07 9.47 3.22
CA ARG A 135 -16.30 10.24 4.45
C ARG A 135 -17.73 10.07 4.96
N LYS A 136 -18.73 10.19 4.07
CA LYS A 136 -20.14 10.06 4.45
C LYS A 136 -20.43 8.69 5.05
N LYS A 137 -19.83 7.62 4.54
CA LYS A 137 -20.02 6.25 5.05
C LYS A 137 -19.44 5.99 6.43
N ILE A 138 -18.34 6.65 6.80
CA ILE A 138 -17.69 6.41 8.10
C ILE A 138 -18.28 7.29 9.21
N LEU A 139 -18.80 8.45 8.86
CA LEU A 139 -19.46 9.37 9.81
C LEU A 139 -20.96 9.05 10.02
N GLN A 140 -21.46 7.97 9.42
CA GLN A 140 -22.82 7.45 9.62
C GLN A 140 -22.78 6.29 10.61
#